data_AF-A0A4U0W8S1-F1
#
_entry.id   AF-A0A4U0W8S1-F1
#
_cell.length_a   1.000
_cell.length_b   1.000
_cell.length_c   1.000
_cell.angle_alpha   90.00
_cell.angle_beta   90.00
_cell.angle_gamma   90.00
#
_symmetry.space_group_name_H-M   'P 1'
#
loop_
_entity.id
_entity.type
_entity.pdbx_description
1 polymer ?
#
loop_
_entity_poly.entity_id
_entity_poly.type
_entity_poly.pdbx_seq_one_letter_code
_entity_poly.pdbx_strand_id
1 'polypeptide(L)'
;MDSSDDTSPAATAADPRSSSPAPAADDESASLVPPRASFNHLPTEVCQTIVKLAHVQDKELQKMHLPGGETIAALSLVNKRLRDLALPYLITASLSSTVRPAQLHSLTFRYGKIPKSLLAQVRCLDLGSADEDDTLTAARSLYLFENIHELVLSRDASQVLVPGGYYRPEKEAFVRREEHPFAREAFQAQAASITKVIQSESRDEYTSGARAVLEAAAVPAAIKVLHLRHPEGGTFFAPRSREMKKILTGCDALEELVIHENPVAQIAIPEPSRADWLGDMRLPALKTLDLPATDFAILDLLHAWLPNIATLAIRFKDGYGAMTGGLDDDRMFRFPNLRKLSLQGPPDILKIFKHLDIDCLEELKIEVEALSGFKWVDFDPFEALAEIDLPRGLRLNLYLPCQAHIDAEWGSFRDDCEERGVDFTLYTVDILAPFSGNFLADSGFATEVILRERYVAIARVLYSATERLNWLLKLGDAVGLKQMAEAMSEIALLELASRT
;
A
#
# COMPACT_ATOMS: atom_id res chain seq x y z
N MET A 1 -0.01 -22.82 67.55
CA MET A 1 1.38 -23.04 67.10
C MET A 1 1.59 -22.15 65.89
N ASP A 2 2.10 -20.94 65.99
CA ASP A 2 2.41 -19.96 67.04
C ASP A 2 2.43 -18.65 66.22
N SER A 3 1.71 -17.61 66.62
CA SER A 3 2.29 -16.46 67.35
C SER A 3 3.49 -15.87 66.57
N SER A 4 3.54 -14.63 66.12
CA SER A 4 3.08 -13.36 66.71
C SER A 4 3.44 -12.27 65.69
N ASP A 5 2.54 -11.37 65.30
CA ASP A 5 2.37 -10.03 65.87
C ASP A 5 3.68 -9.38 66.36
N ASP A 6 4.11 -8.29 65.71
CA ASP A 6 4.37 -7.08 66.48
C ASP A 6 4.30 -5.80 65.65
N THR A 7 3.66 -4.81 66.26
CA THR A 7 3.12 -3.60 65.66
C THR A 7 3.67 -2.41 66.43
N SER A 8 4.24 -1.41 65.72
CA SER A 8 4.37 0.00 66.18
C SER A 8 5.29 0.26 67.41
N PRO A 9 5.71 1.51 67.75
CA PRO A 9 5.02 2.78 67.52
C PRO A 9 5.86 4.02 67.15
N ALA A 10 5.09 5.09 66.97
CA ALA A 10 5.43 6.47 66.66
C ALA A 10 5.92 7.32 67.86
N ALA A 11 6.23 8.58 67.53
CA ALA A 11 6.41 9.77 68.39
C ALA A 11 7.82 9.92 69.02
N THR A 12 8.45 11.10 69.08
CA THR A 12 7.91 12.34 69.66
C THR A 12 8.77 13.56 69.28
N ALA A 13 8.14 14.74 69.37
CA ALA A 13 8.61 16.11 69.19
C ALA A 13 9.79 16.56 70.09
N ALA A 14 10.52 17.61 69.63
CA ALA A 14 10.90 18.82 70.41
C ALA A 14 11.86 19.75 69.61
N ASP A 15 11.33 20.84 69.04
CA ASP A 15 11.48 22.28 69.42
C ASP A 15 12.85 22.86 69.93
N PRO A 16 13.01 24.19 70.15
CA PRO A 16 13.47 25.20 69.19
C PRO A 16 14.70 26.02 69.67
N ARG A 17 15.57 26.50 68.78
CA ARG A 17 16.46 27.67 69.02
C ARG A 17 16.73 28.35 67.68
N SER A 18 16.13 29.51 67.38
CA SER A 18 16.48 30.84 67.88
C SER A 18 17.94 31.22 67.62
N SER A 19 18.20 31.72 66.41
CA SER A 19 19.22 32.76 66.19
C SER A 19 18.90 33.51 64.90
N SER A 20 18.28 34.68 65.05
CA SER A 20 18.44 35.77 64.07
C SER A 20 19.92 36.14 63.98
N PRO A 21 20.39 36.55 62.79
CA PRO A 21 20.81 37.94 62.69
C PRO A 21 20.30 38.62 61.40
N ALA A 22 19.76 39.83 61.64
CA ALA A 22 19.91 41.09 60.92
C ALA A 22 19.95 41.17 59.36
N PRO A 23 19.40 42.25 58.79
CA PRO A 23 19.06 42.36 57.37
C PRO A 23 20.29 42.76 56.55
N ALA A 24 20.65 41.91 55.58
CA ALA A 24 21.54 42.32 54.50
C ALA A 24 20.68 42.88 53.37
N ALA A 25 20.83 44.18 53.19
CA ALA A 25 20.44 45.01 52.06
C ALA A 25 20.30 44.26 50.72
N ASP A 26 19.17 44.52 50.07
CA ASP A 26 19.04 44.87 48.66
C ASP A 26 20.22 44.51 47.76
N ASP A 27 20.12 43.37 47.11
CA ASP A 27 20.73 43.19 45.80
C ASP A 27 19.62 42.73 44.83
N GLU A 28 18.80 43.71 44.44
CA GLU A 28 17.99 43.67 43.22
C GLU A 28 18.93 43.65 42.00
N SER A 29 19.71 42.58 41.86
CA SER A 29 20.25 42.20 40.57
C SER A 29 19.09 41.54 39.81
N ALA A 30 18.21 42.40 39.28
CA ALA A 30 17.18 42.04 38.33
C ALA A 30 17.83 41.20 37.23
N SER A 31 17.62 39.88 37.33
CA SER A 31 17.96 38.93 36.29
C SER A 31 17.29 39.42 35.01
N LEU A 32 18.08 40.01 34.11
CA LEU A 32 17.71 40.43 32.76
C LEU A 32 17.43 39.22 31.84
N VAL A 33 17.02 38.09 32.40
CA VAL A 33 16.44 37.01 31.62
C VAL A 33 14.98 37.39 31.41
N PRO A 34 14.57 37.76 30.18
CA PRO A 34 13.16 38.02 29.90
C PRO A 34 12.34 36.81 30.38
N PRO A 35 11.19 37.03 31.05
CA PRO A 35 10.37 35.92 31.53
C PRO A 35 10.09 34.99 30.36
N ARG A 36 10.51 33.73 30.47
CA ARG A 36 10.27 32.72 29.43
C ARG A 36 8.76 32.68 29.20
N ALA A 37 8.33 33.18 28.04
CA ALA A 37 6.92 33.22 27.68
C ALA A 37 6.38 31.78 27.74
N SER A 38 5.57 31.50 28.76
CA SER A 38 4.92 30.20 28.90
C SER A 38 3.65 30.17 28.08
N PHE A 39 3.38 29.06 27.41
CA PHE A 39 2.11 28.81 26.72
C PHE A 39 0.88 28.97 27.63
N ASN A 40 1.07 28.91 28.95
CA ASN A 40 0.01 29.15 29.92
C ASN A 40 -0.52 30.59 29.90
N HIS A 41 0.29 31.57 29.46
CA HIS A 41 -0.08 32.98 29.43
C HIS A 41 -0.64 33.46 28.08
N LEU A 42 -0.68 32.60 27.07
CA LEU A 42 -1.22 32.94 25.76
C LEU A 42 -2.78 32.96 25.78
N PRO A 43 -3.42 33.83 24.98
CA PRO A 43 -4.86 33.78 24.74
C PRO A 43 -5.31 32.44 24.13
N THR A 44 -6.58 32.04 24.32
CA THR A 44 -7.09 30.73 23.88
C THR A 44 -7.03 30.61 22.38
N GLU A 45 -7.33 31.71 21.71
CA GLU A 45 -7.40 31.87 20.27
C GLU A 45 -6.01 31.68 19.65
N VAL A 46 -4.97 32.16 20.33
CA VAL A 46 -3.56 31.97 19.93
C VAL A 46 -3.17 30.51 20.07
N CYS A 47 -3.49 29.87 21.20
CA CYS A 47 -3.24 28.44 21.40
C CYS A 47 -3.99 27.56 20.38
N GLN A 48 -5.25 27.88 20.07
CA GLN A 48 -6.04 27.22 19.03
C GLN A 48 -5.38 27.35 17.65
N THR A 49 -4.88 28.54 17.33
CA THR A 49 -4.19 28.81 16.07
C THR A 49 -2.88 28.02 15.98
N ILE A 50 -2.08 27.98 17.04
CA ILE A 50 -0.83 27.19 17.11
C ILE A 50 -1.11 25.71 16.88
N VAL A 51 -2.10 25.15 17.59
CA VAL A 51 -2.50 23.76 17.41
C VAL A 51 -2.98 23.52 15.97
N LYS A 52 -3.82 24.40 15.40
CA LYS A 52 -4.29 24.24 14.01
C LYS A 52 -3.13 24.25 13.00
N LEU A 53 -2.14 25.12 13.18
CA LEU A 53 -0.96 25.20 12.31
C LEU A 53 -0.08 23.95 12.42
N ALA A 54 0.15 23.46 13.65
CA ALA A 54 0.89 22.22 13.87
C ALA A 54 0.22 21.02 13.18
N HIS A 55 -1.12 20.96 13.19
CA HIS A 55 -1.86 19.91 12.49
C HIS A 55 -1.72 19.99 10.97
N VAL A 56 -1.77 21.20 10.41
CA VAL A 56 -1.54 21.41 8.97
C VAL A 56 -0.12 21.00 8.61
N GLN A 57 0.86 21.36 9.43
CA GLN A 57 2.26 20.97 9.22
C GLN A 57 2.45 19.45 9.27
N ASP A 58 1.91 18.78 10.30
CA ASP A 58 1.99 17.31 10.42
C ASP A 58 1.37 16.62 9.18
N LYS A 59 0.25 17.15 8.65
CA LYS A 59 -0.37 16.64 7.42
C LYS A 59 0.51 16.82 6.18
N GLU A 60 1.15 17.97 6.01
CA GLU A 60 2.02 18.23 4.86
C GLU A 60 3.28 17.35 4.91
N LEU A 61 3.87 17.18 6.09
CA LEU A 61 5.03 16.29 6.26
C LEU A 61 4.67 14.82 6.00
N GLN A 62 3.49 14.37 6.44
CA GLN A 62 2.99 13.02 6.12
C GLN A 62 2.81 12.80 4.62
N LYS A 63 2.26 13.77 3.87
CA LYS A 63 2.14 13.67 2.40
C LYS A 63 3.49 13.54 1.71
N MET A 64 4.52 14.23 2.23
CA MET A 64 5.87 14.17 1.71
C MET A 64 6.64 12.91 2.16
N HIS A 65 6.02 12.02 2.94
CA HIS A 65 6.65 10.85 3.54
C HIS A 65 7.92 11.21 4.35
N LEU A 66 7.98 12.43 4.87
CA LEU A 66 9.12 12.90 5.67
C LEU A 66 8.95 12.46 7.13
N PRO A 67 10.05 12.11 7.82
CA PRO A 67 10.01 11.89 9.25
C PRO A 67 9.66 13.21 9.96
N GLY A 68 8.53 13.22 10.67
CA GLY A 68 7.98 14.39 11.32
C GLY A 68 6.47 14.46 11.10
N GLY A 69 5.69 14.10 12.11
CA GLY A 69 4.23 14.17 12.08
C GLY A 69 3.64 14.11 13.49
N GLU A 70 4.47 14.46 14.47
CA GLU A 70 4.18 14.32 15.90
C GLU A 70 4.12 15.69 16.58
N THR A 71 4.06 16.78 15.82
CA THR A 71 4.05 18.15 16.38
C THR A 71 2.83 18.35 17.26
N ILE A 72 1.67 17.84 16.84
CA ILE A 72 0.44 17.84 17.62
C ILE A 72 0.56 16.97 18.88
N ALA A 73 1.21 15.81 18.79
CA ALA A 73 1.50 14.96 19.95
C ALA A 73 2.41 15.67 20.94
N ALA A 74 3.50 16.26 20.48
CA ALA A 74 4.42 17.05 21.28
C ALA A 74 3.71 18.22 21.97
N LEU A 75 2.89 18.99 21.24
CA LEU A 75 2.13 20.11 21.81
C LEU A 75 1.17 19.66 22.93
N SER A 76 0.56 18.49 22.81
CA SER A 76 -0.35 17.95 23.83
C SER A 76 0.35 17.55 25.13
N LEU A 77 1.67 17.36 25.09
CA LEU A 77 2.47 17.03 26.26
C LEU A 77 2.91 18.29 27.02
N VAL A 78 2.91 19.46 26.39
CA VAL A 78 3.40 20.73 26.97
C VAL A 78 2.54 21.19 28.15
N ASN A 79 1.21 21.25 27.99
CA ASN A 79 0.29 21.60 29.09
C ASN A 79 -1.14 21.07 28.85
N LYS A 80 -1.96 21.06 29.90
CA LYS A 80 -3.35 20.55 29.86
C LYS A 80 -4.23 21.28 28.84
N ARG A 81 -4.09 22.60 28.71
CA ARG A 81 -4.92 23.40 27.80
C ARG A 81 -4.61 23.10 26.33
N LEU A 82 -3.33 22.99 25.98
CA LEU A 82 -2.91 22.57 24.65
C LEU A 82 -3.29 21.12 24.39
N ARG A 83 -3.26 20.24 25.40
CA ARG A 83 -3.80 18.88 25.29
C ARG A 83 -5.28 18.89 24.94
N ASP A 84 -6.10 19.67 25.64
CA ASP A 84 -7.54 19.75 25.40
C ASP A 84 -7.85 20.32 23.99
N LEU A 85 -7.07 21.32 23.54
CA LEU A 85 -7.19 21.90 22.21
C LEU A 85 -6.63 21.01 21.10
N ALA A 86 -5.57 20.25 21.38
CA ALA A 86 -4.97 19.29 20.48
C ALA A 86 -5.78 17.99 20.41
N LEU A 87 -6.58 17.68 21.43
CA LEU A 87 -7.32 16.43 21.54
C LEU A 87 -8.13 16.11 20.27
N PRO A 88 -8.92 17.02 19.67
CA PRO A 88 -9.65 16.72 18.45
C PRO A 88 -8.73 16.33 17.28
N TYR A 89 -7.57 16.98 17.15
CA TYR A 89 -6.59 16.70 16.11
C TYR A 89 -5.79 15.44 16.39
N LEU A 90 -5.42 15.21 17.64
CA LEU A 90 -4.81 13.97 18.11
C LEU A 90 -5.74 12.80 17.95
N ILE A 91 -7.03 12.98 18.21
CA ILE A 91 -8.00 11.94 17.98
C ILE A 91 -8.09 11.72 16.49
N THR A 92 -8.28 12.75 15.68
CA THR A 92 -8.29 12.61 14.21
C THR A 92 -7.00 11.97 13.64
N ALA A 93 -5.85 12.19 14.29
CA ALA A 93 -4.54 11.69 13.85
C ALA A 93 -4.10 10.35 14.49
N SER A 94 -4.55 10.04 15.72
CA SER A 94 -4.13 8.89 16.56
C SER A 94 -5.23 7.86 16.73
N LEU A 95 -6.48 8.29 16.94
CA LEU A 95 -7.66 7.52 16.51
C LEU A 95 -7.84 7.85 15.04
N SER A 96 -6.89 7.36 14.24
CA SER A 96 -7.05 7.27 12.80
C SER A 96 -8.51 6.93 12.53
N SER A 97 -9.08 7.47 11.45
CA SER A 97 -10.33 6.96 10.89
C SER A 97 -10.43 5.43 10.92
N THR A 98 -9.29 4.76 11.01
CA THR A 98 -9.06 3.35 11.30
C THR A 98 -8.95 2.98 12.80
N VAL A 99 -9.81 2.07 13.26
CA VAL A 99 -9.64 1.31 14.50
C VAL A 99 -8.91 -0.01 14.21
N ARG A 100 -7.86 -0.31 14.98
CA ARG A 100 -7.05 -1.55 14.88
C ARG A 100 -7.31 -2.50 16.06
N PRO A 101 -6.92 -3.78 15.96
CA PRO A 101 -7.24 -4.78 16.97
C PRO A 101 -6.71 -4.42 18.36
N ALA A 102 -5.44 -4.00 18.46
CA ALA A 102 -4.82 -3.56 19.71
C ALA A 102 -5.63 -2.47 20.47
N GLN A 103 -6.37 -1.62 19.75
CA GLN A 103 -7.19 -0.57 20.36
C GLN A 103 -8.49 -1.12 20.96
N LEU A 104 -9.07 -2.15 20.35
CA LEU A 104 -10.28 -2.84 20.83
C LEU A 104 -10.03 -3.56 22.17
N HIS A 105 -8.81 -4.03 22.40
CA HIS A 105 -8.40 -4.65 23.65
C HIS A 105 -8.07 -3.64 24.77
N SER A 106 -7.94 -2.36 24.43
CA SER A 106 -7.68 -1.33 25.45
C SER A 106 -8.82 -1.26 26.46
N LEU A 107 -8.47 -1.14 27.75
CA LEU A 107 -9.47 -1.03 28.82
C LEU A 107 -10.39 0.18 28.60
N THR A 108 -9.87 1.26 28.03
CA THR A 108 -10.66 2.45 27.70
C THR A 108 -11.79 2.13 26.72
N PHE A 109 -11.49 1.32 25.70
CA PHE A 109 -12.46 0.86 24.72
C PHE A 109 -13.47 -0.11 25.37
N ARG A 110 -12.98 -1.15 26.05
CA ARG A 110 -13.81 -2.19 26.69
C ARG A 110 -14.75 -1.66 27.77
N TYR A 111 -14.33 -0.65 28.54
CA TYR A 111 -15.16 -0.01 29.55
C TYR A 111 -16.03 1.13 29.01
N GLY A 112 -16.11 1.31 27.68
CA GLY A 112 -16.96 2.33 27.06
C GLY A 112 -16.61 3.77 27.47
N LYS A 113 -15.34 4.01 27.84
CA LYS A 113 -14.88 5.34 28.29
C LYS A 113 -14.55 6.28 27.13
N ILE A 114 -14.64 5.79 25.89
CA ILE A 114 -14.43 6.60 24.70
C ILE A 114 -15.69 7.43 24.45
N PRO A 115 -15.59 8.77 24.39
CA PRO A 115 -16.72 9.61 24.06
C PRO A 115 -17.34 9.24 22.70
N LYS A 116 -18.68 9.21 22.62
CA LYS A 116 -19.42 8.88 21.39
C LYS A 116 -19.03 9.74 20.19
N SER A 117 -18.71 11.01 20.42
CA SER A 117 -18.27 11.93 19.36
C SER A 117 -16.97 11.50 18.68
N LEU A 118 -16.15 10.67 19.33
CA LEU A 118 -14.92 10.13 18.75
C LEU A 118 -15.21 8.83 18.01
N LEU A 119 -16.05 7.97 18.59
CA LEU A 119 -16.50 6.74 17.94
C LEU A 119 -17.26 7.03 16.64
N ALA A 120 -18.02 8.13 16.60
CA ALA A 120 -18.69 8.61 15.39
C ALA A 120 -17.72 9.04 14.27
N GLN A 121 -16.44 9.27 14.58
CA GLN A 121 -15.43 9.61 13.56
C GLN A 121 -14.73 8.38 12.98
N VAL A 122 -14.93 7.20 13.59
CA VAL A 122 -14.40 5.94 13.08
C VAL A 122 -15.12 5.60 11.78
N ARG A 123 -14.31 5.33 10.76
CA ARG A 123 -14.73 5.12 9.36
C ARG A 123 -14.25 3.79 8.81
N CYS A 124 -13.12 3.31 9.32
CA CYS A 124 -12.44 2.10 8.93
C CYS A 124 -12.25 1.22 10.16
N LEU A 125 -12.60 -0.06 10.02
CA LEU A 125 -12.25 -1.11 10.98
C LEU A 125 -11.20 -2.00 10.33
N ASP A 126 -9.96 -1.90 10.80
CA ASP A 126 -8.84 -2.65 10.26
C ASP A 126 -8.59 -3.91 11.09
N LEU A 127 -8.99 -5.04 10.54
CA LEU A 127 -8.75 -6.38 11.07
C LEU A 127 -7.70 -7.12 10.24
N GLY A 128 -6.85 -6.42 9.47
CA GLY A 128 -5.85 -7.03 8.59
C GLY A 128 -4.78 -7.86 9.31
N SER A 129 -4.55 -7.59 10.60
CA SER A 129 -3.68 -8.36 11.49
C SER A 129 -4.43 -9.02 12.65
N ALA A 130 -5.76 -9.05 12.61
CA ALA A 130 -6.59 -9.58 13.69
C ALA A 130 -6.54 -11.10 13.72
N ASP A 131 -6.46 -11.66 14.93
CA ASP A 131 -6.75 -13.07 15.17
C ASP A 131 -8.25 -13.31 15.42
N GLU A 132 -8.57 -14.51 15.91
CA GLU A 132 -9.94 -14.89 16.25
C GLU A 132 -10.52 -14.06 17.40
N ASP A 133 -9.80 -13.88 18.52
CA ASP A 133 -10.29 -13.13 19.69
C ASP A 133 -10.46 -11.64 19.40
N ASP A 134 -9.53 -11.08 18.61
CA ASP A 134 -9.59 -9.73 18.08
C ASP A 134 -10.89 -9.51 17.29
N THR A 135 -11.23 -10.45 16.40
CA THR A 135 -12.42 -10.36 15.54
C THR A 135 -13.72 -10.49 16.35
N LEU A 136 -13.74 -11.38 17.35
CA LEU A 136 -14.88 -11.51 18.27
C LEU A 136 -15.05 -10.26 19.14
N THR A 137 -13.94 -9.65 19.57
CA THR A 137 -13.95 -8.38 20.31
C THR A 137 -14.45 -7.23 19.43
N ALA A 138 -14.07 -7.20 18.15
CA ALA A 138 -14.56 -6.25 17.16
C ALA A 138 -16.07 -6.38 16.94
N ALA A 139 -16.56 -7.61 16.74
CA ALA A 139 -17.98 -7.89 16.57
C ALA A 139 -18.81 -7.39 17.77
N ARG A 140 -18.35 -7.64 19.00
CA ARG A 140 -19.00 -7.14 20.22
C ARG A 140 -19.03 -5.62 20.31
N SER A 141 -18.13 -4.95 19.62
CA SER A 141 -17.95 -3.50 19.67
C SER A 141 -18.61 -2.78 18.50
N LEU A 142 -19.07 -3.52 17.48
CA LEU A 142 -19.44 -2.95 16.19
C LEU A 142 -20.58 -1.93 16.29
N TYR A 143 -21.53 -2.17 17.20
CA TYR A 143 -22.66 -1.28 17.47
C TYR A 143 -22.25 0.13 17.96
N LEU A 144 -21.01 0.31 18.40
CA LEU A 144 -20.49 1.59 18.86
C LEU A 144 -20.07 2.51 17.69
N PHE A 145 -19.93 1.97 16.49
CA PHE A 145 -19.41 2.71 15.34
C PHE A 145 -20.50 3.01 14.32
N GLU A 146 -21.07 4.22 14.40
CA GLU A 146 -22.21 4.62 13.57
C GLU A 146 -21.85 4.90 12.10
N ASN A 147 -20.56 5.10 11.77
CA ASN A 147 -20.11 5.60 10.47
C ASN A 147 -19.03 4.72 9.79
N ILE A 148 -18.95 3.44 10.15
CA ILE A 148 -18.05 2.50 9.46
C ILE A 148 -18.53 2.33 8.03
N HIS A 149 -17.61 2.56 7.10
CA HIS A 149 -17.82 2.27 5.68
C HIS A 149 -16.66 1.51 5.05
N GLU A 150 -15.52 1.40 5.73
CA GLU A 150 -14.38 0.63 5.30
C GLU A 150 -14.09 -0.52 6.26
N LEU A 151 -13.84 -1.70 5.72
CA LEU A 151 -13.49 -2.89 6.48
C LEU A 151 -12.27 -3.55 5.85
N VAL A 152 -11.21 -3.74 6.64
CA VAL A 152 -10.04 -4.54 6.25
C VAL A 152 -10.12 -5.87 6.99
N LEU A 153 -10.05 -6.99 6.27
CA LEU A 153 -10.17 -8.33 6.83
C LEU A 153 -8.89 -9.10 6.63
N SER A 154 -8.35 -9.67 7.72
CA SER A 154 -7.36 -10.74 7.63
C SER A 154 -8.00 -12.05 7.21
N ARG A 155 -7.15 -13.04 6.94
CA ARG A 155 -7.54 -14.44 6.81
C ARG A 155 -8.32 -14.92 8.03
N ASP A 156 -7.78 -14.69 9.23
CA ASP A 156 -8.37 -15.20 10.47
C ASP A 156 -9.72 -14.55 10.76
N ALA A 157 -9.85 -13.24 10.54
CA ALA A 157 -11.12 -12.54 10.64
C ALA A 157 -12.16 -13.09 9.66
N SER A 158 -11.75 -13.35 8.41
CA SER A 158 -12.62 -13.94 7.39
C SER A 158 -13.15 -15.32 7.82
N GLN A 159 -12.30 -16.15 8.44
CA GLN A 159 -12.68 -17.48 8.93
C GLN A 159 -13.65 -17.44 10.13
N VAL A 160 -13.66 -16.35 10.91
CA VAL A 160 -14.64 -16.15 11.99
C VAL A 160 -16.03 -15.83 11.42
N LEU A 161 -16.09 -15.02 10.36
CA LEU A 161 -17.36 -14.60 9.74
C LEU A 161 -18.02 -15.73 8.94
N VAL A 162 -17.20 -16.52 8.26
CA VAL A 162 -17.65 -17.69 7.50
C VAL A 162 -16.78 -18.87 7.92
N PRO A 163 -17.30 -19.73 8.82
CA PRO A 163 -16.58 -20.92 9.23
C PRO A 163 -16.41 -21.86 8.04
N GLY A 164 -15.24 -21.78 7.42
CA GLY A 164 -14.70 -22.81 6.55
C GLY A 164 -13.77 -23.69 7.38
N GLY A 165 -13.82 -25.00 7.20
CA GLY A 165 -12.70 -25.80 7.67
C GLY A 165 -11.53 -25.65 6.71
N TYR A 166 -10.32 -25.57 7.27
CA TYR A 166 -9.10 -25.52 6.49
C TYR A 166 -8.24 -26.73 6.79
N TYR A 167 -7.52 -27.18 5.78
CA TYR A 167 -6.53 -28.21 5.94
C TYR A 167 -5.26 -27.57 6.51
N ARG A 168 -4.79 -28.04 7.67
CA ARG A 168 -3.44 -27.70 8.14
C ARG A 168 -2.49 -28.77 7.62
N PRO A 169 -1.60 -28.45 6.65
CA PRO A 169 -0.64 -29.43 6.12
C PRO A 169 0.21 -30.05 7.23
N GLU A 170 0.64 -29.23 8.19
CA GLU A 170 1.48 -29.63 9.32
C GLU A 170 0.86 -30.69 10.24
N LYS A 171 -0.47 -30.77 10.28
CA LYS A 171 -1.19 -31.69 11.16
C LYS A 171 -1.92 -32.79 10.40
N GLU A 172 -1.86 -32.75 9.06
CA GLU A 172 -2.65 -33.58 8.15
C GLU A 172 -4.13 -33.70 8.56
N ALA A 173 -4.66 -32.68 9.24
CA ALA A 173 -5.95 -32.73 9.90
C ALA A 173 -6.78 -31.53 9.47
N PHE A 174 -8.03 -31.82 9.12
CA PHE A 174 -9.05 -30.81 8.90
C PHE A 174 -9.49 -30.25 10.25
N VAL A 175 -9.10 -29.00 10.55
CA VAL A 175 -9.52 -28.33 11.78
C VAL A 175 -10.81 -27.58 11.47
N ARG A 176 -11.94 -28.03 12.03
CA ARG A 176 -13.15 -27.23 12.07
C ARG A 176 -12.98 -26.16 13.15
N ARG A 177 -13.03 -24.88 12.78
CA ARG A 177 -13.20 -23.80 13.74
C ARG A 177 -14.63 -23.81 14.28
N GLU A 178 -14.79 -23.34 15.52
CA GLU A 178 -16.12 -23.13 16.10
C GLU A 178 -16.86 -22.05 15.31
N GLU A 179 -18.16 -22.23 15.12
CA GLU A 179 -18.99 -21.24 14.46
C GLU A 179 -19.33 -20.12 15.45
N HIS A 180 -19.16 -18.86 15.03
CA HIS A 180 -19.46 -17.68 15.85
C HIS A 180 -20.64 -16.90 15.27
N PRO A 181 -21.89 -17.40 15.39
CA PRO A 181 -23.06 -16.78 14.72
C PRO A 181 -23.28 -15.33 15.14
N PHE A 182 -23.02 -15.00 16.41
CA PHE A 182 -23.15 -13.63 16.91
C PHE A 182 -22.21 -12.65 16.20
N ALA A 183 -21.01 -13.10 15.79
CA ALA A 183 -20.06 -12.24 15.11
C ALA A 183 -20.58 -11.89 13.72
N ARG A 184 -21.02 -12.91 12.98
CA ARG A 184 -21.67 -12.73 11.68
C ARG A 184 -22.88 -11.81 11.76
N GLU A 185 -23.78 -12.01 12.73
CA GLU A 185 -24.95 -11.15 12.92
C GLU A 185 -24.57 -9.69 13.19
N ALA A 186 -23.54 -9.46 14.02
CA ALA A 186 -23.06 -8.11 14.30
C ALA A 186 -22.55 -7.40 13.05
N PHE A 187 -21.72 -8.07 12.23
CA PHE A 187 -21.24 -7.51 10.96
C PHE A 187 -22.37 -7.29 9.95
N GLN A 188 -23.32 -8.23 9.86
CA GLN A 188 -24.50 -8.08 9.00
C GLN A 188 -25.37 -6.89 9.39
N ALA A 189 -25.45 -6.54 10.68
CA ALA A 189 -26.17 -5.36 11.13
C ALA A 189 -25.56 -4.03 10.63
N GLN A 190 -24.27 -4.02 10.30
CA GLN A 190 -23.56 -2.86 9.71
C GLN A 190 -23.27 -3.02 8.21
N ALA A 191 -23.66 -4.15 7.61
CA ALA A 191 -23.27 -4.49 6.23
C ALA A 191 -23.71 -3.45 5.19
N ALA A 192 -24.82 -2.73 5.44
CA ALA A 192 -25.33 -1.72 4.52
C ALA A 192 -24.50 -0.42 4.51
N SER A 193 -23.76 -0.10 5.58
CA SER A 193 -22.91 1.10 5.62
C SER A 193 -21.52 0.84 5.04
N ILE A 194 -21.10 -0.43 4.97
CA ILE A 194 -19.79 -0.85 4.44
C ILE A 194 -19.81 -0.77 2.91
N THR A 195 -19.04 0.20 2.38
CA THR A 195 -18.91 0.46 0.94
C THR A 195 -17.52 0.12 0.41
N LYS A 196 -16.53 -0.05 1.28
CA LYS A 196 -15.17 -0.45 0.94
C LYS A 196 -14.76 -1.69 1.73
N VAL A 197 -14.33 -2.72 1.02
CA VAL A 197 -13.82 -3.95 1.63
C VAL A 197 -12.43 -4.24 1.09
N ILE A 198 -11.47 -4.44 2.00
CA ILE A 198 -10.13 -4.93 1.70
C ILE A 198 -9.99 -6.31 2.34
N GLN A 199 -10.05 -7.36 1.53
CA GLN A 199 -9.97 -8.73 2.03
C GLN A 199 -8.60 -9.30 1.75
N SER A 200 -7.92 -9.78 2.79
CA SER A 200 -6.74 -10.62 2.67
C SER A 200 -7.19 -12.07 2.76
N GLU A 201 -7.07 -12.81 1.66
CA GLU A 201 -7.59 -14.17 1.55
C GLU A 201 -6.73 -15.20 2.28
N SER A 202 -7.21 -16.44 2.27
CA SER A 202 -6.51 -17.63 2.75
C SER A 202 -5.82 -18.35 1.60
N ARG A 203 -4.76 -19.11 1.91
CA ARG A 203 -4.08 -20.04 1.00
C ARG A 203 -4.92 -21.25 0.60
N ASP A 204 -6.10 -21.40 1.21
CA ASP A 204 -6.93 -22.59 1.02
C ASP A 204 -7.53 -22.56 -0.38
N GLU A 205 -7.23 -23.60 -1.17
CA GLU A 205 -7.60 -23.82 -2.59
C GLU A 205 -9.12 -23.75 -2.87
N TYR A 206 -9.94 -23.59 -1.84
CA TYR A 206 -11.40 -23.53 -1.91
C TYR A 206 -11.88 -22.09 -1.77
N THR A 207 -11.78 -21.39 -2.89
CA THR A 207 -12.30 -20.06 -3.22
C THR A 207 -13.77 -19.78 -2.84
N SER A 208 -14.53 -20.79 -2.42
CA SER A 208 -15.93 -20.66 -1.96
C SER A 208 -16.12 -19.72 -0.76
N GLY A 209 -15.04 -19.26 -0.11
CA GLY A 209 -15.10 -18.37 1.04
C GLY A 209 -15.28 -16.90 0.71
N ALA A 210 -14.66 -16.36 -0.34
CA ALA A 210 -14.58 -14.91 -0.55
C ALA A 210 -15.95 -14.25 -0.69
N ARG A 211 -16.81 -14.82 -1.54
CA ARG A 211 -18.20 -14.35 -1.69
C ARG A 211 -18.98 -14.43 -0.37
N ALA A 212 -18.89 -15.55 0.33
CA ALA A 212 -19.59 -15.73 1.59
C ALA A 212 -19.11 -14.71 2.65
N VAL A 213 -17.81 -14.42 2.68
CA VAL A 213 -17.22 -13.42 3.60
C VAL A 213 -17.74 -12.04 3.25
N LEU A 214 -17.79 -11.69 1.95
CA LEU A 214 -18.40 -10.44 1.51
C LEU A 214 -19.87 -10.35 1.91
N GLU A 215 -20.66 -11.40 1.74
CA GLU A 215 -22.08 -11.42 2.16
C GLU A 215 -22.28 -11.41 3.68
N ALA A 216 -21.29 -11.89 4.45
CA ALA A 216 -21.30 -11.80 5.91
C ALA A 216 -20.90 -10.40 6.40
N ALA A 217 -20.02 -9.73 5.67
CA ALA A 217 -19.42 -8.46 6.09
C ALA A 217 -20.12 -7.22 5.51
N ALA A 218 -20.69 -7.31 4.31
CA ALA A 218 -21.20 -6.18 3.54
C ALA A 218 -22.39 -6.58 2.65
N VAL A 219 -23.20 -5.60 2.25
CA VAL A 219 -24.21 -5.80 1.21
C VAL A 219 -23.53 -5.66 -0.15
N PRO A 220 -23.48 -6.69 -1.01
CA PRO A 220 -22.77 -6.62 -2.29
C PRO A 220 -23.12 -5.40 -3.16
N ALA A 221 -24.40 -5.05 -3.22
CA ALA A 221 -24.89 -3.89 -3.98
C ALA A 221 -24.44 -2.53 -3.42
N ALA A 222 -23.97 -2.47 -2.17
CA ALA A 222 -23.43 -1.26 -1.55
C ALA A 222 -21.90 -1.12 -1.74
N ILE A 223 -21.21 -2.19 -2.16
CA ILE A 223 -19.76 -2.19 -2.30
C ILE A 223 -19.37 -1.34 -3.52
N LYS A 224 -18.59 -0.30 -3.26
CA LYS A 224 -17.99 0.59 -4.26
C LYS A 224 -16.52 0.31 -4.49
N VAL A 225 -15.81 -0.13 -3.46
CA VAL A 225 -14.38 -0.41 -3.55
C VAL A 225 -14.11 -1.80 -3.00
N LEU A 226 -13.54 -2.66 -3.82
CA LEU A 226 -13.18 -4.02 -3.44
C LEU A 226 -11.69 -4.27 -3.71
N HIS A 227 -10.93 -4.51 -2.66
CA HIS A 227 -9.53 -4.91 -2.77
C HIS A 227 -9.40 -6.35 -2.31
N LEU A 228 -8.95 -7.23 -3.20
CA LEU A 228 -8.67 -8.63 -2.89
C LEU A 228 -7.16 -8.82 -2.83
N ARG A 229 -6.64 -9.22 -1.68
CA ARG A 229 -5.22 -9.49 -1.45
C ARG A 229 -5.03 -10.99 -1.28
N HIS A 230 -4.24 -11.60 -2.14
CA HIS A 230 -3.96 -13.03 -2.01
C HIS A 230 -2.70 -13.26 -1.18
N PRO A 231 -2.76 -14.13 -0.15
CA PRO A 231 -1.56 -14.64 0.47
C PRO A 231 -0.84 -15.60 -0.49
N GLU A 232 0.43 -15.87 -0.20
CA GLU A 232 1.37 -16.63 -1.02
C GLU A 232 0.83 -17.91 -1.69
N GLY A 233 0.79 -17.92 -3.03
CA GLY A 233 0.68 -19.14 -3.84
C GLY A 233 -0.72 -19.61 -4.28
N GLY A 234 -1.78 -18.80 -4.15
CA GLY A 234 -3.13 -19.16 -4.63
C GLY A 234 -3.46 -18.68 -6.05
N THR A 235 -3.91 -19.58 -6.94
CA THR A 235 -4.31 -19.29 -8.34
C THR A 235 -5.77 -18.85 -8.45
N PHE A 236 -6.11 -17.68 -7.91
CA PHE A 236 -7.52 -17.24 -7.87
C PHE A 236 -8.07 -16.79 -9.22
N PHE A 237 -7.22 -16.14 -10.01
CA PHE A 237 -7.52 -15.75 -11.37
C PHE A 237 -7.16 -16.89 -12.34
N ALA A 238 -7.71 -18.07 -12.14
CA ALA A 238 -7.97 -18.91 -13.29
C ALA A 238 -9.34 -18.45 -13.81
N PRO A 239 -9.49 -17.87 -15.01
CA PRO A 239 -10.80 -17.60 -15.63
C PRO A 239 -11.60 -18.88 -15.92
N ARG A 240 -11.10 -20.05 -15.50
CA ARG A 240 -11.91 -21.27 -15.33
C ARG A 240 -12.79 -21.22 -14.08
N SER A 241 -12.48 -20.38 -13.10
CA SER A 241 -13.21 -20.27 -11.84
C SER A 241 -14.43 -19.38 -12.06
N ARG A 242 -15.63 -19.94 -11.83
CA ARG A 242 -16.88 -19.16 -11.75
C ARG A 242 -16.91 -18.23 -10.54
N GLU A 243 -15.81 -18.16 -9.79
CA GLU A 243 -15.73 -17.54 -8.47
C GLU A 243 -15.63 -16.03 -8.58
N MET A 244 -14.87 -15.50 -9.54
CA MET A 244 -14.88 -14.06 -9.79
C MET A 244 -16.29 -13.58 -10.16
N LYS A 245 -16.97 -14.32 -11.05
CA LYS A 245 -18.39 -14.04 -11.36
C LYS A 245 -19.22 -14.07 -10.09
N LYS A 246 -19.12 -15.10 -9.25
CA LYS A 246 -19.88 -15.19 -7.99
C LYS A 246 -19.59 -14.04 -7.03
N ILE A 247 -18.32 -13.69 -6.84
CA ILE A 247 -17.87 -12.58 -5.97
C ILE A 247 -18.50 -11.27 -6.43
N LEU A 248 -18.37 -10.97 -7.73
CA LEU A 248 -18.81 -9.71 -8.33
C LEU A 248 -20.31 -9.67 -8.64
N THR A 249 -21.01 -10.81 -8.58
CA THR A 249 -22.46 -10.86 -8.84
C THR A 249 -23.21 -9.99 -7.83
N GLY A 250 -23.95 -9.00 -8.32
CA GLY A 250 -24.71 -8.06 -7.48
C GLY A 250 -23.87 -6.93 -6.90
N CYS A 251 -22.60 -6.78 -7.28
CA CYS A 251 -21.77 -5.61 -6.96
C CYS A 251 -21.97 -4.50 -8.02
N ASP A 252 -23.23 -4.11 -8.27
CA ASP A 252 -23.58 -3.20 -9.36
C ASP A 252 -23.04 -1.77 -9.16
N ALA A 253 -22.75 -1.40 -7.90
CA ALA A 253 -22.19 -0.11 -7.51
C ALA A 253 -20.65 -0.09 -7.48
N LEU A 254 -19.98 -1.16 -7.89
CA LEU A 254 -18.52 -1.28 -7.80
C LEU A 254 -17.83 -0.28 -8.73
N GLU A 255 -17.13 0.69 -8.14
CA GLU A 255 -16.40 1.75 -8.83
C GLU A 255 -14.89 1.42 -8.95
N GLU A 256 -14.34 0.67 -8.00
CA GLU A 256 -12.93 0.30 -7.95
C GLU A 256 -12.75 -1.16 -7.56
N LEU A 257 -11.96 -1.89 -8.36
CA LEU A 257 -11.56 -3.27 -8.09
C LEU A 257 -10.04 -3.36 -8.18
N VAL A 258 -9.40 -3.77 -7.09
CA VAL A 258 -7.96 -3.99 -7.05
C VAL A 258 -7.70 -5.42 -6.60
N ILE A 259 -6.96 -6.17 -7.40
CA ILE A 259 -6.62 -7.54 -7.09
C ILE A 259 -5.12 -7.61 -6.93
N HIS A 260 -4.68 -7.58 -5.67
CA HIS A 260 -3.26 -7.67 -5.35
C HIS A 260 -2.81 -9.10 -5.49
N GLU A 261 -1.87 -9.28 -6.41
CA GLU A 261 -1.29 -10.56 -6.69
C GLU A 261 -0.18 -10.92 -5.69
N ASN A 262 0.03 -12.22 -5.54
CA ASN A 262 1.23 -12.77 -4.96
C ASN A 262 2.24 -13.17 -6.06
N PRO A 263 3.55 -12.92 -5.94
CA PRO A 263 4.58 -13.26 -6.92
C PRO A 263 4.52 -14.69 -7.50
N VAL A 264 3.99 -15.67 -6.77
CA VAL A 264 4.14 -17.10 -7.13
C VAL A 264 2.96 -17.68 -7.93
N ALA A 265 1.78 -17.04 -7.95
CA ALA A 265 0.60 -17.62 -8.59
C ALA A 265 0.45 -17.19 -10.05
N GLN A 266 0.38 -18.15 -10.97
CA GLN A 266 0.12 -17.90 -12.40
C GLN A 266 -1.38 -17.91 -12.70
N ILE A 267 -1.84 -16.91 -13.44
CA ILE A 267 -3.23 -16.68 -13.86
C ILE A 267 -3.49 -17.27 -15.25
N ALA A 268 -3.41 -18.59 -15.44
CA ALA A 268 -3.62 -19.13 -16.79
C ALA A 268 -5.05 -18.85 -17.30
N ILE A 269 -5.19 -17.96 -18.29
CA ILE A 269 -6.49 -17.69 -18.94
C ILE A 269 -6.85 -18.90 -19.81
N PRO A 270 -7.97 -19.61 -19.55
CA PRO A 270 -8.46 -20.59 -20.50
C PRO A 270 -8.77 -19.91 -21.83
N GLU A 271 -8.56 -20.63 -22.92
CA GLU A 271 -8.96 -20.20 -24.26
C GLU A 271 -10.38 -19.57 -24.23
N PRO A 272 -10.55 -18.35 -24.77
CA PRO A 272 -11.81 -17.59 -24.71
C PRO A 272 -13.00 -18.33 -25.33
N SER A 273 -12.76 -19.36 -26.14
CA SER A 273 -13.76 -20.23 -26.77
C SER A 273 -14.61 -21.06 -25.79
N ARG A 274 -14.26 -21.14 -24.49
CA ARG A 274 -14.96 -22.00 -23.50
C ARG A 274 -15.76 -21.27 -22.42
N ALA A 275 -15.87 -19.95 -22.48
CA ALA A 275 -16.33 -19.18 -21.34
C ALA A 275 -17.66 -18.45 -21.60
N ASP A 276 -18.72 -19.24 -21.84
CA ASP A 276 -20.12 -18.79 -22.00
C ASP A 276 -20.60 -17.84 -20.88
N TRP A 277 -19.98 -17.93 -19.69
CA TRP A 277 -20.35 -17.10 -18.55
C TRP A 277 -19.87 -15.65 -18.64
N LEU A 278 -18.92 -15.35 -19.54
CA LEU A 278 -18.28 -14.04 -19.68
C LEU A 278 -19.21 -12.97 -20.28
N GLY A 279 -20.12 -13.38 -21.17
CA GLY A 279 -21.02 -12.45 -21.87
C GLY A 279 -22.05 -11.77 -20.97
N ASP A 280 -22.36 -12.37 -19.82
CA ASP A 280 -23.42 -11.88 -18.92
C ASP A 280 -22.91 -10.86 -17.89
N MET A 281 -21.61 -10.82 -17.61
CA MET A 281 -21.10 -9.97 -16.54
C MET A 281 -20.75 -8.60 -17.09
N ARG A 282 -21.38 -7.56 -16.55
CA ARG A 282 -21.06 -6.17 -16.85
C ARG A 282 -20.90 -5.41 -15.54
N LEU A 283 -19.86 -4.58 -15.48
CA LEU A 283 -19.57 -3.74 -14.32
C LEU A 283 -19.63 -2.28 -14.79
N PRO A 284 -20.84 -1.75 -15.06
CA PRO A 284 -20.99 -0.44 -15.68
C PRO A 284 -20.53 0.71 -14.78
N ALA A 285 -20.50 0.52 -13.45
CA ALA A 285 -20.00 1.52 -12.52
C ALA A 285 -18.48 1.52 -12.38
N LEU A 286 -17.77 0.49 -12.88
CA LEU A 286 -16.34 0.31 -12.64
C LEU A 286 -15.53 1.33 -13.44
N LYS A 287 -14.77 2.14 -12.70
CA LYS A 287 -13.90 3.21 -13.23
C LYS A 287 -12.43 2.87 -13.08
N THR A 288 -12.08 2.14 -12.01
CA THR A 288 -10.70 1.78 -11.70
C THR A 288 -10.58 0.26 -11.58
N LEU A 289 -9.64 -0.29 -12.32
CA LEU A 289 -9.32 -1.72 -12.27
C LEU A 289 -7.81 -1.90 -12.22
N ASP A 290 -7.34 -2.61 -11.23
CA ASP A 290 -5.97 -3.13 -11.15
C ASP A 290 -6.05 -4.64 -11.00
N LEU A 291 -5.54 -5.35 -12.00
CA LEU A 291 -5.50 -6.79 -11.99
C LEU A 291 -4.20 -7.34 -12.55
N PRO A 292 -3.82 -8.52 -12.10
CA PRO A 292 -2.80 -9.32 -12.76
C PRO A 292 -3.35 -10.16 -13.91
N ALA A 293 -2.49 -10.47 -14.89
CA ALA A 293 -2.80 -11.29 -16.06
C ALA A 293 -1.58 -12.15 -16.47
N THR A 294 -1.80 -13.22 -17.23
CA THR A 294 -0.69 -13.97 -17.87
C THR A 294 -0.57 -13.75 -19.36
N ASP A 295 -1.64 -13.33 -20.01
CA ASP A 295 -1.71 -13.20 -21.46
C ASP A 295 -2.73 -12.13 -21.87
N PHE A 296 -2.67 -11.75 -23.14
CA PHE A 296 -3.51 -10.69 -23.69
C PHE A 296 -4.98 -11.09 -23.92
N ALA A 297 -5.36 -12.36 -23.76
CA ALA A 297 -6.77 -12.74 -23.86
C ALA A 297 -7.62 -12.10 -22.76
N ILE A 298 -6.99 -11.56 -21.71
CA ILE A 298 -7.65 -10.71 -20.71
C ILE A 298 -8.39 -9.54 -21.36
N LEU A 299 -7.86 -8.96 -22.45
CA LEU A 299 -8.46 -7.80 -23.12
C LEU A 299 -9.86 -8.06 -23.65
N ASP A 300 -10.14 -9.28 -24.14
CA ASP A 300 -11.48 -9.70 -24.55
C ASP A 300 -12.47 -9.59 -23.39
N LEU A 301 -12.03 -9.98 -22.20
CA LEU A 301 -12.84 -9.96 -20.99
C LEU A 301 -13.08 -8.52 -20.55
N LEU A 302 -12.01 -7.72 -20.50
CA LEU A 302 -12.07 -6.33 -20.08
C LEU A 302 -12.96 -5.50 -20.99
N HIS A 303 -12.84 -5.69 -22.30
CA HIS A 303 -13.67 -5.00 -23.29
C HIS A 303 -15.16 -5.34 -23.13
N ALA A 304 -15.49 -6.59 -22.78
CA ALA A 304 -16.88 -6.98 -22.53
C ALA A 304 -17.43 -6.45 -21.20
N TRP A 305 -16.60 -6.42 -20.15
CA TRP A 305 -17.05 -6.12 -18.79
C TRP A 305 -17.09 -4.63 -18.47
N LEU A 306 -16.23 -3.83 -19.10
CA LEU A 306 -15.80 -2.52 -18.56
C LEU A 306 -16.08 -1.35 -19.53
N PRO A 307 -17.34 -1.07 -19.86
CA PRO A 307 -17.67 0.00 -20.81
C PRO A 307 -17.25 1.41 -20.35
N ASN A 308 -17.07 1.60 -19.03
CA ASN A 308 -16.81 2.91 -18.42
C ASN A 308 -15.47 2.99 -17.69
N ILE A 309 -14.53 2.10 -18.02
CA ILE A 309 -13.20 2.11 -17.38
C ILE A 309 -12.46 3.41 -17.69
N ALA A 310 -11.91 4.04 -16.65
CA ALA A 310 -11.13 5.26 -16.75
C ALA A 310 -9.65 5.04 -16.40
N THR A 311 -9.38 4.15 -15.45
CA THR A 311 -8.04 3.75 -15.01
C THR A 311 -7.91 2.23 -15.08
N LEU A 312 -6.99 1.75 -15.89
CA LEU A 312 -6.70 0.34 -16.06
C LEU A 312 -5.24 0.05 -15.74
N ALA A 313 -4.98 -0.84 -14.81
CA ALA A 313 -3.67 -1.38 -14.51
C ALA A 313 -3.67 -2.89 -14.75
N ILE A 314 -2.76 -3.36 -15.62
CA ILE A 314 -2.57 -4.78 -15.93
C ILE A 314 -1.13 -5.16 -15.62
N ARG A 315 -0.97 -6.18 -14.77
CA ARG A 315 0.34 -6.72 -14.39
C ARG A 315 0.51 -8.11 -14.98
N PHE A 316 1.24 -8.19 -16.09
CA PHE A 316 1.63 -9.41 -16.78
C PHE A 316 2.82 -10.05 -16.08
N LYS A 317 2.67 -11.31 -15.63
CA LYS A 317 3.79 -12.07 -15.10
C LYS A 317 4.39 -12.99 -16.14
N ASP A 318 5.70 -13.23 -16.01
CA ASP A 318 6.43 -14.28 -16.72
C ASP A 318 5.87 -15.66 -16.36
N GLY A 319 4.88 -16.10 -17.13
CA GLY A 319 4.66 -17.52 -17.35
C GLY A 319 5.79 -18.04 -18.23
N TYR A 320 6.25 -19.27 -18.02
CA TYR A 320 7.29 -19.94 -18.82
C TYR A 320 6.97 -20.12 -20.32
N GLY A 321 5.93 -19.45 -20.85
CA GLY A 321 5.61 -19.35 -22.27
C GLY A 321 5.68 -17.90 -22.72
N ALA A 322 6.21 -17.67 -23.91
CA ALA A 322 6.09 -16.37 -24.58
C ALA A 322 4.60 -15.95 -24.57
N MET A 323 4.33 -14.64 -24.47
CA MET A 323 2.99 -14.08 -24.65
C MET A 323 2.52 -14.34 -26.10
N THR A 324 2.16 -15.59 -26.40
CA THR A 324 1.82 -16.12 -27.72
C THR A 324 0.33 -16.41 -27.83
N GLY A 325 -0.45 -16.04 -26.81
CA GLY A 325 -1.90 -16.05 -26.90
C GLY A 325 -2.30 -15.22 -28.11
N GLY A 326 -2.70 -15.93 -29.18
CA GLY A 326 -2.98 -15.37 -30.50
C GLY A 326 -4.18 -14.45 -30.44
N LEU A 327 -3.93 -13.19 -30.06
CA LEU A 327 -4.81 -12.12 -30.44
C LEU A 327 -4.91 -12.16 -31.96
N ASP A 328 -6.14 -12.04 -32.45
CA ASP A 328 -6.38 -11.82 -33.86
C ASP A 328 -5.74 -10.47 -34.22
N ASP A 329 -4.77 -10.48 -35.15
CA ASP A 329 -3.99 -9.29 -35.55
C ASP A 329 -4.90 -8.13 -35.99
N ASP A 330 -6.11 -8.44 -36.47
CA ASP A 330 -7.09 -7.46 -36.94
C ASP A 330 -8.00 -6.90 -35.82
N ARG A 331 -7.90 -7.41 -34.60
CA ARG A 331 -8.82 -7.04 -33.51
C ARG A 331 -8.30 -5.85 -32.72
N MET A 332 -9.12 -4.78 -32.72
CA MET A 332 -8.90 -3.56 -31.95
C MET A 332 -9.88 -3.45 -30.78
N PHE A 333 -9.36 -3.22 -29.57
CA PHE A 333 -10.11 -3.03 -28.34
C PHE A 333 -10.28 -1.54 -28.06
N ARG A 334 -11.54 -1.10 -27.92
CA ARG A 334 -11.87 0.30 -27.64
C ARG A 334 -12.34 0.49 -26.22
N PHE A 335 -11.65 1.35 -25.49
CA PHE A 335 -12.02 1.77 -24.14
C PHE A 335 -12.32 3.28 -24.15
N PRO A 336 -13.55 3.70 -24.49
CA PRO A 336 -13.85 5.10 -24.84
C PRO A 336 -13.61 6.09 -23.70
N ASN A 337 -13.56 5.61 -22.46
CA ASN A 337 -13.37 6.43 -21.27
C ASN A 337 -11.97 6.27 -20.65
N LEU A 338 -11.09 5.46 -21.23
CA LEU A 338 -9.79 5.16 -20.66
C LEU A 338 -8.88 6.38 -20.74
N ARG A 339 -8.50 6.91 -19.56
CA ARG A 339 -7.59 8.05 -19.40
C ARG A 339 -6.22 7.64 -18.88
N LYS A 340 -6.16 6.57 -18.10
CA LYS A 340 -4.92 6.10 -17.47
C LYS A 340 -4.73 4.62 -17.71
N LEU A 341 -3.57 4.26 -18.26
CA LEU A 341 -3.18 2.89 -18.51
C LEU A 341 -1.84 2.63 -17.83
N SER A 342 -1.80 1.61 -16.96
CA SER A 342 -0.57 1.12 -16.34
C SER A 342 -0.34 -0.32 -16.78
N LEU A 343 0.81 -0.58 -17.34
CA LEU A 343 1.22 -1.87 -17.87
C LEU A 343 2.49 -2.27 -17.14
N GLN A 344 2.51 -3.46 -16.54
CA GLN A 344 3.70 -4.02 -15.89
C GLN A 344 3.93 -5.43 -16.43
N GLY A 345 5.16 -5.81 -16.75
CA GLY A 345 5.48 -7.18 -17.18
C GLY A 345 6.66 -7.27 -18.14
N PRO A 346 6.87 -8.43 -18.80
CA PRO A 346 8.02 -8.61 -19.67
C PRO A 346 7.93 -7.72 -20.92
N PRO A 347 9.04 -7.45 -21.64
CA PRO A 347 9.10 -6.51 -22.76
C PRO A 347 8.03 -6.73 -23.85
N ASP A 348 7.62 -7.98 -24.05
CA ASP A 348 6.55 -8.37 -24.97
C ASP A 348 5.21 -7.66 -24.68
N ILE A 349 5.01 -7.12 -23.48
CA ILE A 349 3.85 -6.32 -23.08
C ILE A 349 3.52 -5.19 -24.04
N LEU A 350 4.53 -4.62 -24.70
CA LEU A 350 4.35 -3.52 -25.66
C LEU A 350 3.56 -3.94 -26.90
N LYS A 351 3.51 -5.24 -27.23
CA LYS A 351 2.68 -5.76 -28.34
C LYS A 351 1.19 -5.50 -28.12
N ILE A 352 0.76 -5.28 -26.88
CA ILE A 352 -0.63 -4.98 -26.53
C ILE A 352 -1.16 -3.75 -27.27
N PHE A 353 -0.30 -2.78 -27.58
CA PHE A 353 -0.74 -1.54 -28.18
C PHE A 353 -1.16 -1.66 -29.65
N LYS A 354 -0.76 -2.73 -30.35
CA LYS A 354 -1.29 -3.04 -31.68
C LYS A 354 -2.79 -3.31 -31.67
N HIS A 355 -3.32 -3.64 -30.50
CA HIS A 355 -4.71 -4.01 -30.30
C HIS A 355 -5.48 -3.01 -29.43
N LEU A 356 -4.86 -1.93 -28.95
CA LEU A 356 -5.51 -0.97 -28.06
C LEU A 356 -5.72 0.37 -28.76
N ASP A 357 -6.96 0.85 -28.74
CA ASP A 357 -7.28 2.23 -29.08
C ASP A 357 -6.90 3.14 -27.88
N ILE A 358 -5.89 3.98 -28.09
CA ILE A 358 -5.32 4.86 -27.07
C ILE A 358 -5.61 6.35 -27.30
N ASP A 359 -6.51 6.70 -28.23
CA ASP A 359 -6.77 8.09 -28.62
C ASP A 359 -7.18 9.01 -27.45
N CYS A 360 -7.76 8.40 -26.41
CA CYS A 360 -8.29 9.08 -25.24
C CYS A 360 -7.31 9.15 -24.05
N LEU A 361 -6.11 8.62 -24.19
CA LEU A 361 -5.19 8.40 -23.08
C LEU A 361 -4.47 9.69 -22.65
N GLU A 362 -4.49 9.97 -21.35
CA GLU A 362 -3.81 11.13 -20.73
C GLU A 362 -2.53 10.71 -20.00
N GLU A 363 -2.46 9.47 -19.52
CA GLU A 363 -1.34 8.92 -18.75
C GLU A 363 -1.08 7.47 -19.15
N LEU A 364 0.15 7.18 -19.56
CA LEU A 364 0.62 5.84 -19.86
C LEU A 364 1.83 5.52 -18.98
N LYS A 365 1.68 4.54 -18.08
CA LYS A 365 2.76 3.98 -17.28
C LYS A 365 3.12 2.60 -17.83
N ILE A 366 4.39 2.37 -18.14
CA ILE A 366 4.91 1.07 -18.57
C ILE A 366 6.05 0.70 -17.63
N GLU A 367 5.97 -0.47 -17.02
CA GLU A 367 6.96 -1.01 -16.10
C GLU A 367 7.44 -2.36 -16.61
N VAL A 368 8.62 -2.35 -17.23
CA VAL A 368 9.21 -3.56 -17.80
C VAL A 368 9.86 -4.35 -16.67
N GLU A 369 9.41 -5.58 -16.45
CA GLU A 369 10.04 -6.50 -15.53
C GLU A 369 11.22 -7.20 -16.21
N ALA A 370 12.33 -7.34 -15.49
CA ALA A 370 13.46 -8.11 -15.97
C ALA A 370 13.06 -9.60 -16.00
N LEU A 371 13.20 -10.24 -17.17
CA LEU A 371 13.02 -11.69 -17.28
C LEU A 371 13.92 -12.38 -16.26
N SER A 372 13.40 -13.41 -15.59
CA SER A 372 14.21 -14.20 -14.65
C SER A 372 15.37 -14.87 -15.41
N GLY A 373 16.57 -14.33 -15.22
CA GLY A 373 17.78 -14.67 -15.99
C GLY A 373 18.17 -13.53 -16.92
N PHE A 374 19.39 -13.01 -16.78
CA PHE A 374 19.96 -11.89 -17.55
C PHE A 374 19.91 -12.12 -19.07
N LYS A 375 18.74 -11.98 -19.67
CA LYS A 375 18.58 -11.83 -21.10
C LYS A 375 18.46 -10.36 -21.37
N TRP A 376 19.31 -9.90 -22.27
CA TRP A 376 19.21 -8.60 -22.89
C TRP A 376 17.82 -8.49 -23.45
N VAL A 377 17.11 -7.49 -22.98
CA VAL A 377 15.92 -7.04 -23.66
C VAL A 377 16.44 -6.30 -24.87
N ASP A 378 16.49 -6.94 -26.04
CA ASP A 378 16.59 -6.20 -27.29
C ASP A 378 15.33 -5.33 -27.38
N PHE A 379 15.53 -4.02 -27.56
CA PHE A 379 14.48 -2.99 -27.47
C PHE A 379 13.67 -2.83 -28.77
N ASP A 380 13.76 -3.76 -29.71
CA ASP A 380 12.84 -3.92 -30.86
C ASP A 380 11.34 -3.72 -30.51
N PRO A 381 10.79 -4.15 -29.35
CA PRO A 381 9.38 -3.90 -29.05
C PRO A 381 9.01 -2.41 -28.83
N PHE A 382 9.98 -1.49 -28.75
CA PHE A 382 9.71 -0.05 -28.83
C PHE A 382 9.49 0.44 -30.26
N GLU A 383 9.92 -0.31 -31.28
CA GLU A 383 9.46 -0.06 -32.65
C GLU A 383 7.94 -0.13 -32.71
N ALA A 384 7.32 -1.08 -31.99
CA ALA A 384 5.87 -1.15 -31.89
C ALA A 384 5.27 0.12 -31.27
N LEU A 385 5.94 0.73 -30.28
CA LEU A 385 5.52 2.03 -29.71
C LEU A 385 5.74 3.19 -30.68
N ALA A 386 6.83 3.18 -31.44
CA ALA A 386 7.15 4.22 -32.43
C ALA A 386 6.17 4.21 -33.62
N GLU A 387 5.66 3.02 -33.98
CA GLU A 387 4.62 2.83 -35.00
C GLU A 387 3.24 3.39 -34.59
N ILE A 388 3.03 3.69 -33.30
CA ILE A 388 1.74 4.12 -32.78
C ILE A 388 1.64 5.64 -32.74
N ASP A 389 0.48 6.15 -33.14
CA ASP A 389 0.12 7.56 -32.98
C ASP A 389 -0.25 7.85 -31.52
N LEU A 390 0.76 8.23 -30.72
CA LEU A 390 0.54 8.66 -29.34
C LEU A 390 -0.26 9.98 -29.29
N PRO A 391 -1.30 10.09 -28.44
CA PRO A 391 -2.10 11.31 -28.35
C PRO A 391 -1.30 12.49 -27.79
N ARG A 392 -1.57 13.68 -28.33
CA ARG A 392 -0.92 14.93 -27.89
C ARG A 392 -1.28 15.24 -26.43
N GLY A 393 -0.27 15.59 -25.63
CA GLY A 393 -0.41 15.87 -24.20
C GLY A 393 -0.38 14.61 -23.31
N LEU A 394 -0.14 13.42 -23.88
CA LEU A 394 0.08 12.20 -23.13
C LEU A 394 1.29 12.34 -22.19
N ARG A 395 1.15 11.88 -20.94
CA ARG A 395 2.27 11.66 -20.02
C ARG A 395 2.71 10.21 -20.11
N LEU A 396 3.85 9.96 -20.73
CA LEU A 396 4.43 8.62 -20.91
C LEU A 396 5.55 8.41 -19.88
N ASN A 397 5.30 7.54 -18.91
CA ASN A 397 6.26 7.15 -17.89
C ASN A 397 6.74 5.72 -18.16
N LEU A 398 8.00 5.57 -18.53
CA LEU A 398 8.61 4.27 -18.74
C LEU A 398 9.54 3.93 -17.59
N TYR A 399 9.35 2.77 -17.00
CA TYR A 399 10.13 2.23 -15.90
C TYR A 399 10.88 1.00 -16.41
N LEU A 400 12.20 1.10 -16.50
CA LEU A 400 13.06 0.02 -16.98
C LEU A 400 13.98 -0.48 -15.86
N PRO A 401 14.28 -1.78 -15.80
CA PRO A 401 15.29 -2.27 -14.88
C PRO A 401 16.64 -1.67 -15.29
N CYS A 402 17.50 -1.35 -14.34
CA CYS A 402 18.82 -0.75 -14.60
C CYS A 402 19.75 -1.60 -15.50
N GLN A 403 19.44 -2.88 -15.66
CA GLN A 403 20.15 -3.82 -16.52
C GLN A 403 19.71 -3.70 -17.98
N ALA A 404 18.58 -3.04 -18.25
CA ALA A 404 18.09 -2.84 -19.59
C ALA A 404 19.00 -1.87 -20.34
N HIS A 405 19.45 -2.27 -21.52
CA HIS A 405 20.22 -1.41 -22.40
C HIS A 405 19.30 -0.74 -23.39
N ILE A 406 19.24 0.58 -23.35
CA ILE A 406 18.56 1.35 -24.37
C ILE A 406 19.60 1.79 -25.40
N ASP A 407 19.37 1.45 -26.66
CA ASP A 407 20.28 1.81 -27.75
C ASP A 407 20.29 3.31 -28.05
N ALA A 408 21.28 3.74 -28.84
CA ALA A 408 21.50 5.14 -29.17
C ALA A 408 20.27 5.81 -29.86
N GLU A 409 19.41 5.01 -30.47
CA GLU A 409 18.16 5.43 -31.13
C GLU A 409 17.07 5.88 -30.14
N TRP A 410 17.32 5.78 -28.83
CA TRP A 410 16.45 6.37 -27.82
C TRP A 410 16.33 7.88 -27.90
N GLY A 411 17.40 8.54 -28.34
CA GLY A 411 17.38 9.99 -28.56
C GLY A 411 16.29 10.36 -29.56
N SER A 412 16.21 9.66 -30.68
CA SER A 412 15.16 9.86 -31.68
C SER A 412 13.76 9.59 -31.14
N PHE A 413 13.54 8.50 -30.40
CA PHE A 413 12.20 8.23 -29.84
C PHE A 413 11.74 9.34 -28.87
N ARG A 414 12.65 9.84 -28.04
CA ARG A 414 12.36 10.96 -27.14
C ARG A 414 12.06 12.24 -27.93
N ASP A 415 12.89 12.58 -28.91
CA ASP A 415 12.71 13.76 -29.75
C ASP A 415 11.36 13.69 -30.49
N ASP A 416 10.99 12.51 -31.01
CA ASP A 416 9.70 12.24 -31.66
C ASP A 416 8.52 12.42 -30.69
N CYS A 417 8.66 11.95 -29.44
CA CYS A 417 7.65 12.19 -28.40
C CYS A 417 7.50 13.69 -28.12
N GLU A 418 8.60 14.41 -27.96
CA GLU A 418 8.60 15.85 -27.70
C GLU A 418 7.96 16.62 -28.88
N GLU A 419 8.26 16.26 -30.13
CA GLU A 419 7.66 16.86 -31.34
C GLU A 419 6.14 16.64 -31.41
N ARG A 420 5.67 15.44 -31.03
CA ARG A 420 4.23 15.12 -30.93
C ARG A 420 3.55 15.76 -29.71
N GLY A 421 4.31 16.41 -28.82
CA GLY A 421 3.81 17.01 -27.59
C GLY A 421 3.44 16.00 -26.51
N VAL A 422 4.16 14.87 -26.47
CA VAL A 422 4.09 13.84 -25.42
C VAL A 422 5.14 14.16 -24.36
N ASP A 423 4.73 14.22 -23.10
CA ASP A 423 5.63 14.38 -21.96
C ASP A 423 6.23 13.03 -21.58
N PHE A 424 7.46 12.79 -22.06
CA PHE A 424 8.16 11.53 -21.90
C PHE A 424 9.13 11.55 -20.71
N THR A 425 8.95 10.64 -19.75
CA THR A 425 9.88 10.42 -18.65
C THR A 425 10.32 8.97 -18.55
N LEU A 426 11.65 8.78 -18.54
CA LEU A 426 12.29 7.50 -18.29
C LEU A 426 12.75 7.41 -16.83
N TYR A 427 12.36 6.32 -16.18
CA TYR A 427 12.78 5.93 -14.85
C TYR A 427 13.57 4.63 -14.91
N THR A 428 14.62 4.56 -14.11
CA THR A 428 15.36 3.32 -13.87
C THR A 428 14.92 2.74 -12.54
N VAL A 429 14.33 1.54 -12.58
CA VAL A 429 13.91 0.79 -11.41
C VAL A 429 15.02 -0.17 -10.98
N ASP A 430 15.04 -0.45 -9.68
CA ASP A 430 15.95 -1.42 -9.07
C ASP A 430 17.43 -1.14 -9.38
N ILE A 431 17.89 0.07 -9.03
CA ILE A 431 19.28 0.53 -9.24
C ILE A 431 20.30 -0.43 -8.61
N LEU A 432 19.88 -1.21 -7.61
CA LEU A 432 20.70 -2.18 -6.91
C LEU A 432 20.73 -3.57 -7.57
N ALA A 433 19.81 -3.86 -8.50
CA ALA A 433 19.74 -5.13 -9.20
C ALA A 433 21.08 -5.63 -9.80
N PRO A 434 21.99 -4.80 -10.36
CA PRO A 434 23.26 -5.28 -10.92
C PRO A 434 24.20 -5.85 -9.85
N PHE A 435 23.99 -5.40 -8.60
CA PHE A 435 24.76 -5.79 -7.42
C PHE A 435 24.13 -6.95 -6.65
N SER A 436 22.83 -7.20 -6.83
CA SER A 436 22.17 -8.37 -6.26
C SER A 436 22.81 -9.66 -6.79
N GLY A 437 23.11 -10.59 -5.88
CA GLY A 437 23.68 -11.89 -6.21
C GLY A 437 22.70 -12.66 -7.08
N ASN A 438 23.13 -13.03 -8.28
CA ASN A 438 22.27 -13.73 -9.23
C ASN A 438 22.85 -15.13 -9.40
N PHE A 439 22.05 -16.15 -9.12
CA PHE A 439 22.48 -17.54 -9.11
C PHE A 439 23.24 -17.92 -10.39
N LEU A 440 22.87 -17.40 -11.56
CA LEU A 440 23.55 -17.69 -12.84
C LEU A 440 24.89 -16.97 -13.01
N ALA A 441 25.03 -15.73 -12.54
CA ALA A 441 26.30 -14.99 -12.61
C ALA A 441 27.32 -15.52 -11.60
N ASP A 442 26.84 -15.95 -10.44
CA ASP A 442 27.69 -16.36 -9.32
C ASP A 442 27.97 -17.88 -9.32
N SER A 443 27.22 -18.68 -10.09
CA SER A 443 27.42 -20.14 -10.20
C SER A 443 28.55 -20.57 -11.15
N GLY A 444 29.30 -19.63 -11.75
CA GLY A 444 30.38 -19.95 -12.69
C GLY A 444 29.91 -20.46 -14.06
N PHE A 445 28.60 -20.52 -14.30
CA PHE A 445 28.00 -20.88 -15.59
C PHE A 445 27.64 -19.67 -16.47
N ALA A 446 27.84 -18.44 -15.98
CA ALA A 446 27.63 -17.27 -16.81
C ALA A 446 28.65 -17.20 -17.95
N THR A 447 28.13 -17.02 -19.16
CA THR A 447 28.95 -16.74 -20.33
C THR A 447 29.71 -15.42 -20.16
N GLU A 448 30.86 -15.28 -20.82
CA GLU A 448 31.67 -14.04 -20.81
C GLU A 448 30.86 -12.79 -21.22
N VAL A 449 29.88 -12.98 -22.10
CA VAL A 449 28.91 -11.96 -22.52
C VAL A 449 28.12 -11.44 -21.30
N ILE A 450 27.38 -12.32 -20.61
CA ILE A 450 26.62 -11.99 -19.38
C ILE A 450 27.48 -11.28 -18.32
N LEU A 451 28.72 -11.74 -18.12
CA LEU A 451 29.63 -11.11 -17.15
C LEU A 451 30.03 -9.70 -17.60
N ARG A 452 30.49 -9.55 -18.85
CA ARG A 452 30.88 -8.25 -19.43
C ARG A 452 29.74 -7.25 -19.29
N GLU A 453 28.52 -7.69 -19.48
CA GLU A 453 27.42 -6.77 -19.48
C GLU A 453 26.88 -6.43 -18.09
N ARG A 454 26.95 -7.38 -17.13
CA ARG A 454 26.79 -7.05 -15.70
C ARG A 454 27.78 -5.96 -15.29
N TYR A 455 29.03 -6.03 -15.75
CA TYR A 455 30.01 -4.98 -15.50
C TYR A 455 29.62 -3.63 -16.12
N VAL A 456 29.05 -3.61 -17.32
CA VAL A 456 28.55 -2.38 -17.96
C VAL A 456 27.39 -1.78 -17.15
N ALA A 457 26.43 -2.60 -16.70
CA ALA A 457 25.33 -2.15 -15.86
C ALA A 457 25.82 -1.57 -14.53
N ILE A 458 26.74 -2.26 -13.85
CA ILE A 458 27.40 -1.77 -12.62
C ILE A 458 28.10 -0.43 -12.89
N ALA A 459 28.88 -0.33 -13.97
CA ALA A 459 29.58 0.90 -14.32
C ALA A 459 28.63 2.08 -14.57
N ARG A 460 27.49 1.84 -15.23
CA ARG A 460 26.44 2.86 -15.45
C ARG A 460 25.81 3.33 -14.14
N VAL A 461 25.49 2.41 -13.22
CA VAL A 461 24.94 2.78 -11.91
C VAL A 461 25.96 3.62 -11.12
N LEU A 462 27.23 3.20 -11.10
CA LEU A 462 28.29 3.95 -10.43
C LEU A 462 28.51 5.34 -11.05
N TYR A 463 28.44 5.44 -12.39
CA TYR A 463 28.54 6.72 -13.09
C TYR A 463 27.37 7.65 -12.74
N SER A 464 26.13 7.13 -12.80
CA SER A 464 24.92 7.90 -12.45
C SER A 464 24.93 8.34 -10.98
N ALA A 465 25.40 7.47 -10.08
CA ALA A 465 25.61 7.78 -8.68
C ALA A 465 26.61 8.93 -8.50
N THR A 466 27.70 8.93 -9.28
CA THR A 466 28.73 9.97 -9.26
C THR A 466 28.19 11.32 -9.75
N GLU A 467 27.45 11.33 -10.86
CA GLU A 467 26.79 12.53 -11.38
C GLU A 467 25.80 13.11 -10.35
N ARG A 468 24.98 12.24 -9.73
CA ARG A 468 24.04 12.64 -8.68
C ARG A 468 24.76 13.24 -7.47
N LEU A 469 25.85 12.63 -7.02
CA LEU A 469 26.66 13.14 -5.91
C LEU A 469 27.26 14.52 -6.23
N ASN A 470 27.80 14.69 -7.44
CA ASN A 470 28.32 15.97 -7.91
C ASN A 470 27.23 17.05 -7.96
N TRP A 471 26.02 16.70 -8.38
CA TRP A 471 24.87 17.60 -8.40
C TRP A 471 24.43 18.00 -6.98
N LEU A 472 24.34 17.05 -6.05
CA LEU A 472 23.99 17.32 -4.65
C LEU A 472 25.04 18.21 -3.95
N LEU A 473 26.33 17.98 -4.24
CA LEU A 473 27.43 18.84 -3.77
C LEU A 473 27.29 20.27 -4.28
N LYS A 474 26.96 20.46 -5.56
CA LYS A 474 26.73 21.80 -6.14
C LYS A 474 25.56 22.53 -5.49
N LEU A 475 24.52 21.80 -5.07
CA LEU A 475 23.36 22.36 -4.38
C LEU A 475 23.58 22.58 -2.88
N GLY A 476 24.64 22.01 -2.29
CA GLY A 476 24.83 22.02 -0.84
C GLY A 476 23.80 21.18 -0.07
N ASP A 477 23.20 20.17 -0.71
CA ASP A 477 22.18 19.31 -0.11
C ASP A 477 22.80 18.21 0.76
N ALA A 478 23.06 18.55 2.02
CA ALA A 478 23.65 17.63 2.99
C ALA A 478 22.78 16.39 3.29
N VAL A 479 21.45 16.51 3.19
CA VAL A 479 20.52 15.38 3.45
C VAL A 479 20.58 14.40 2.29
N GLY A 480 20.50 14.88 1.05
CA GLY A 480 20.65 14.05 -0.13
C GLY A 480 22.01 13.34 -0.19
N LEU A 481 23.10 14.02 0.22
CA LEU A 481 24.43 13.40 0.30
C LEU A 481 24.49 12.25 1.31
N LYS A 482 23.84 12.41 2.47
CA LYS A 482 23.75 11.36 3.49
C LYS A 482 22.97 10.14 2.98
N GLN A 483 21.80 10.36 2.36
CA GLN A 483 21.00 9.28 1.75
C GLN A 483 21.78 8.53 0.67
N MET A 484 22.54 9.26 -0.16
CA MET A 484 23.39 8.64 -1.17
C MET A 484 24.49 7.77 -0.55
N ALA A 485 25.12 8.24 0.54
CA ALA A 485 26.14 7.47 1.26
C ALA A 485 25.56 6.20 1.91
N GLU A 486 24.34 6.26 2.45
CA GLU A 486 23.63 5.09 3.00
C GLU A 486 23.35 4.06 1.89
N ALA A 487 22.77 4.48 0.76
CA ALA A 487 22.52 3.59 -0.38
C ALA A 487 23.81 2.93 -0.94
N MET A 488 24.91 3.69 -1.03
CA MET A 488 26.22 3.15 -1.46
C MET A 488 26.81 2.16 -0.45
N SER A 489 26.53 2.36 0.85
CA SER A 489 26.96 1.44 1.91
C SER A 489 26.21 0.11 1.84
N GLU A 490 24.91 0.12 1.52
CA GLU A 490 24.13 -1.09 1.26
C GLU A 490 24.71 -1.91 0.08
N ILE A 491 25.13 -1.23 -1.00
CA ILE A 491 25.82 -1.89 -2.12
C ILE A 491 27.11 -2.58 -1.64
N ALA A 492 27.93 -1.90 -0.84
CA ALA A 492 29.18 -2.47 -0.32
C ALA A 492 28.92 -3.67 0.60
N LEU A 493 27.85 -3.63 1.39
CA LEU A 493 27.43 -4.76 2.23
C LEU A 493 26.94 -5.95 1.40
N LEU A 494 26.17 -5.71 0.33
CA LEU A 494 25.72 -6.75 -0.60
C LEU A 494 26.91 -7.42 -1.31
N GLU A 495 27.91 -6.64 -1.72
CA GLU A 495 29.14 -7.17 -2.32
C GLU A 495 29.91 -8.05 -1.32
N LEU A 496 30.06 -7.60 -0.07
CA LEU A 496 30.70 -8.39 0.99
C LEU A 496 29.97 -9.70 1.26
N ALA A 497 28.63 -9.67 1.33
CA ALA A 497 27.80 -10.86 1.52
C ALA A 497 27.88 -11.84 0.35
N SER A 498 28.08 -11.36 -0.89
CA SER A 498 28.27 -12.23 -2.06
C SER A 498 29.61 -12.98 -2.08
N ARG A 499 30.60 -12.53 -1.30
CA ARG A 499 31.94 -13.15 -1.21
C ARG A 499 32.07 -14.21 -0.12
N THR A 500 31.12 -14.26 0.82
CA THR A 500 31.05 -15.22 1.93
C THR A 500 30.12 -16.36 1.58
#